data_AF-E3MUK1-F1
#
_entry.id   AF-E3MUK1-F1
#
_cell.length_a   1.000
_cell.length_b   1.000
_cell.length_c   1.000
_cell.angle_alpha   90.00
_cell.angle_beta   90.00
_cell.angle_gamma   90.00
#
_symmetry.space_group_name_H-M   'P 1'
#
loop_
_entity.id
_entity.type
_entity.pdbx_description
1 polymer ?
#
loop_
_entity_poly.entity_id
_entity_poly.type
_entity_poly.pdbx_seq_one_letter_code
_entity_poly.pdbx_strand_id
1 'polypeptide(L)'
;MSSPIQLDVGGTIFKTSKSTLTRFDGFFKTMLETSVPVEQNQSGHIFIDRDPTHFQVILNFMRDGDVDLPDSEDTVKKISREANFYLLEGLMELCSRKLEVPEPESISKMKFLETDDDALRAIVYTEKPVLIFYYSIDYAVTGTVSFPWDNDNDHCVDIFKLLKKYETEFDIHFQKGERDPEDNDHWMFCIYYKNRTIADEKFPKSSRRFDTIMQQCIGIIERYKRSENN
;
A
#
# COMPACT_ATOMS: atom_id res chain seq x y z
N MET A 1 12.49 4.01 -41.83
CA MET A 1 13.45 4.53 -40.83
C MET A 1 12.96 5.91 -40.42
N SER A 2 12.45 6.09 -39.20
CA SER A 2 12.08 7.41 -38.68
C SER A 2 13.35 8.21 -38.38
N SER A 3 13.38 9.50 -38.73
CA SER A 3 14.49 10.39 -38.39
C SER A 3 14.69 10.44 -36.86
N PRO A 4 15.93 10.41 -36.36
CA PRO A 4 16.19 10.45 -34.93
C PRO A 4 15.70 11.79 -34.34
N ILE A 5 14.99 11.69 -33.22
CA ILE A 5 14.60 12.81 -32.36
C ILE A 5 15.75 13.10 -31.39
N GLN A 6 16.05 14.38 -31.19
CA GLN A 6 17.04 14.85 -30.22
C GLN A 6 16.34 15.51 -29.04
N LEU A 7 16.67 15.06 -27.84
CA LEU A 7 16.18 15.56 -26.56
C LEU A 7 17.33 16.27 -25.84
N ASP A 8 17.07 17.44 -25.29
CA ASP A 8 17.97 18.17 -24.41
C ASP A 8 17.43 18.07 -22.98
N VAL A 9 18.01 17.18 -22.18
CA VAL A 9 17.59 16.95 -20.78
C VAL A 9 18.59 17.65 -19.88
N GLY A 10 18.19 18.78 -19.30
CA GLY A 10 19.04 19.57 -18.39
C GLY A 10 20.40 19.98 -18.99
N GLY A 11 20.49 20.17 -20.31
CA GLY A 11 21.73 20.50 -21.03
C GLY A 11 22.45 19.30 -21.66
N THR A 12 21.98 18.07 -21.45
CA THR A 12 22.58 16.86 -22.04
C THR A 12 21.75 16.35 -23.21
N ILE A 13 22.40 16.15 -24.37
CA ILE A 13 21.72 15.73 -25.59
C ILE A 13 21.61 14.20 -25.68
N PHE A 14 20.37 13.70 -25.75
CA PHE A 14 20.04 12.31 -26.03
C PHE A 14 19.40 12.17 -27.42
N LYS A 15 19.71 11.06 -28.11
CA LYS A 15 19.15 10.77 -29.45
C LYS A 15 18.38 9.46 -29.43
N THR A 16 17.17 9.47 -29.95
CA THR A 16 16.29 8.29 -29.99
C THR A 16 15.28 8.37 -31.14
N SER A 17 14.36 7.42 -31.23
CA SER A 17 13.31 7.39 -32.26
C SER A 17 11.94 7.79 -31.71
N LYS A 18 11.04 8.27 -32.57
CA LYS A 18 9.63 8.50 -32.18
C LYS A 18 9.01 7.24 -31.60
N SER A 19 9.23 6.09 -32.23
CA SER A 19 8.71 4.78 -31.79
C SER A 19 9.14 4.39 -30.38
N THR A 20 10.36 4.77 -29.96
CA THR A 20 10.81 4.54 -28.58
C THR A 20 10.04 5.44 -27.61
N LEU A 21 9.90 6.73 -27.96
CA LEU A 21 9.25 7.72 -27.10
C LEU A 21 7.74 7.52 -26.97
N THR A 22 7.11 6.84 -27.93
CA THR A 22 5.67 6.54 -27.94
C THR A 22 5.37 5.07 -27.63
N ARG A 23 6.36 4.26 -27.21
CA ARG A 23 6.16 2.83 -26.94
C ARG A 23 5.20 2.58 -25.78
N PHE A 24 5.30 3.40 -24.74
CA PHE A 24 4.48 3.33 -23.54
C PHE A 24 3.63 4.60 -23.42
N ASP A 25 2.47 4.48 -22.78
CA ASP A 25 1.72 5.66 -22.34
C ASP A 25 2.55 6.45 -21.32
N GLY A 26 2.41 7.77 -21.34
CA GLY A 26 3.15 8.66 -20.45
C GLY A 26 3.48 10.01 -21.07
N PHE A 27 4.46 10.70 -20.49
CA PHE A 27 4.84 12.08 -20.82
C PHE A 27 5.17 12.26 -22.31
N PHE A 28 6.11 11.47 -22.84
CA PHE A 28 6.60 11.66 -24.20
C PHE A 28 5.56 11.29 -25.26
N LYS A 29 4.78 10.22 -25.03
CA LYS A 29 3.69 9.84 -25.94
C LYS A 29 2.64 10.93 -26.00
N THR A 30 2.20 11.41 -24.84
CA THR A 30 1.26 12.53 -24.75
C THR A 30 1.82 13.75 -25.48
N MET A 31 3.06 14.14 -25.20
CA MET A 31 3.70 15.30 -25.81
C MET A 31 3.83 15.19 -27.35
N LEU A 32 4.12 14.01 -27.89
CA LEU A 32 4.36 13.82 -29.34
C LEU A 32 3.10 13.49 -30.15
N GLU A 33 2.02 13.08 -29.49
CA GLU A 33 0.75 12.70 -30.12
C GLU A 33 -0.37 13.72 -29.88
N THR A 34 -0.24 14.58 -28.87
CA THR A 34 -1.16 15.69 -28.64
C THR A 34 -0.63 17.00 -29.24
N SER A 35 -1.52 17.97 -29.45
CA SER A 35 -1.17 19.31 -29.97
C SER A 35 -0.55 20.24 -28.92
N VAL A 36 0.05 19.70 -27.87
CA VAL A 36 0.70 20.49 -26.82
C VAL A 36 1.98 21.12 -27.39
N PRO A 37 2.19 22.44 -27.24
CA PRO A 37 3.43 23.08 -27.66
C PRO A 37 4.62 22.46 -26.92
N VAL A 38 5.61 22.00 -27.68
CA VAL A 38 6.85 21.44 -27.14
C VAL A 38 7.89 22.56 -27.09
N GLU A 39 8.44 22.83 -25.90
CA GLU A 39 9.56 23.75 -25.78
C GLU A 39 10.77 23.17 -26.50
N GLN A 40 11.30 23.93 -27.46
CA GLN A 40 12.51 23.60 -28.17
C GLN A 40 13.61 24.61 -27.84
N ASN A 41 14.83 24.12 -27.68
CA ASN A 41 15.98 25.00 -27.52
C ASN A 41 16.34 25.69 -28.85
N GLN A 42 17.34 26.58 -28.82
CA GLN A 42 17.78 27.35 -29.99
C GLN A 42 18.29 26.47 -31.16
N SER A 43 18.60 25.20 -30.90
CA SER A 43 19.02 24.22 -31.92
C SER A 43 17.88 23.33 -32.42
N GLY A 44 16.63 23.57 -31.97
CA GLY A 44 15.45 22.79 -32.35
C GLY A 44 15.31 21.45 -31.64
N HIS A 45 16.07 21.21 -30.56
CA HIS A 45 15.93 20.00 -29.75
C HIS A 45 14.81 20.18 -28.73
N ILE A 46 14.07 19.11 -28.45
CA ILE A 46 13.02 19.11 -27.41
C ILE A 46 13.70 19.28 -26.06
N PHE A 47 13.40 20.36 -25.36
CA PHE A 47 13.99 20.66 -24.06
C PHE A 47 13.16 20.06 -22.93
N ILE A 48 13.84 19.44 -21.97
CA ILE A 48 13.28 18.84 -20.78
C ILE A 48 14.05 19.37 -19.57
N ASP A 49 13.38 20.14 -18.72
CA ASP A 49 13.96 20.73 -17.50
C ASP A 49 14.04 19.70 -16.37
N ARG A 50 14.84 18.65 -16.58
CA ARG A 50 15.08 17.56 -15.64
C ARG A 50 16.57 17.24 -15.54
N ASP A 51 16.95 16.59 -14.45
CA ASP A 51 18.31 16.10 -14.25
C ASP A 51 18.62 14.93 -15.21
N PRO A 52 19.69 15.02 -16.03
CA PRO A 52 20.02 14.00 -17.02
C PRO A 52 20.63 12.72 -16.43
N THR A 53 21.05 12.73 -15.16
CA THR A 53 21.86 11.67 -14.53
C THR A 53 21.27 10.27 -14.70
N HIS A 54 19.94 10.16 -14.59
CA HIS A 54 19.24 8.87 -14.64
C HIS A 54 18.48 8.65 -15.96
N PHE A 55 18.54 9.61 -16.89
CA PHE A 55 17.73 9.57 -18.11
C PHE A 55 18.10 8.41 -19.04
N GLN A 56 19.36 7.93 -18.98
CA GLN A 56 19.76 6.74 -19.73
C GLN A 56 18.97 5.49 -19.32
N VAL A 57 18.66 5.33 -18.03
CA VAL A 57 17.85 4.22 -17.49
C VAL A 57 16.41 4.33 -17.99
N ILE A 58 15.84 5.55 -17.93
CA ILE A 58 14.50 5.85 -18.47
C ILE A 58 14.43 5.46 -19.96
N LEU A 59 15.42 5.89 -20.74
CA LEU A 59 15.44 5.63 -22.18
C LEU A 59 15.61 4.15 -22.51
N ASN A 60 16.39 3.41 -21.73
CA ASN A 60 16.55 1.97 -21.90
C ASN A 60 15.25 1.22 -21.57
N PHE A 61 14.57 1.58 -20.48
CA PHE A 61 13.25 1.03 -20.18
C PHE A 61 12.27 1.30 -21.34
N MET A 62 12.24 2.51 -21.91
CA MET A 62 11.38 2.81 -23.06
C MET A 62 11.77 2.04 -24.35
N ARG A 63 13.01 1.55 -24.46
CA ARG A 63 13.47 0.75 -25.60
C ARG A 63 13.10 -0.70 -25.48
N ASP A 64 13.21 -1.28 -24.28
CA ASP A 64 13.17 -2.72 -24.06
C ASP A 64 11.90 -3.16 -23.32
N GLY A 65 11.34 -2.27 -22.49
CA GLY A 65 10.23 -2.53 -21.57
C GLY A 65 10.65 -3.08 -20.21
N ASP A 66 11.95 -3.19 -19.99
CA ASP A 66 12.58 -3.62 -18.74
C ASP A 66 13.95 -2.95 -18.61
N VAL A 67 14.53 -2.91 -17.41
CA VAL A 67 15.87 -2.36 -17.17
C VAL A 67 16.48 -2.87 -15.87
N ASP A 68 17.78 -3.19 -15.90
CA ASP A 68 18.53 -3.49 -14.68
C ASP A 68 18.68 -2.24 -13.81
N LEU A 69 18.09 -2.29 -12.61
CA LEU A 69 18.19 -1.22 -11.64
C LEU A 69 19.46 -1.34 -10.79
N PRO A 70 20.13 -0.21 -10.48
CA PRO A 70 21.31 -0.20 -9.61
C PRO A 70 20.99 -0.69 -8.20
N ASP A 71 21.99 -1.17 -7.47
CA ASP A 71 21.80 -1.72 -6.12
C ASP A 71 21.66 -0.65 -5.03
N SER A 72 22.04 0.60 -5.33
CA SER A 72 21.92 1.73 -4.40
C SER A 72 20.45 2.16 -4.26
N GLU A 73 19.89 1.97 -3.06
CA GLU A 73 18.52 2.35 -2.72
C GLU A 73 18.22 3.84 -2.99
N ASP A 74 19.15 4.74 -2.64
CA ASP A 74 19.01 6.18 -2.93
C ASP A 74 18.94 6.46 -4.43
N THR A 75 19.74 5.73 -5.22
CA THR A 75 19.74 5.86 -6.68
C THR A 75 18.43 5.33 -7.27
N VAL A 76 17.91 4.20 -6.78
CA VAL A 76 16.62 3.67 -7.24
C VAL A 76 15.46 4.61 -6.85
N LYS A 77 15.49 5.24 -5.66
CA LYS A 77 14.52 6.29 -5.29
C LYS A 77 14.57 7.49 -6.24
N LYS A 78 15.75 7.91 -6.67
CA LYS A 78 15.91 8.98 -7.67
C LYS A 78 15.36 8.56 -9.04
N ILE A 79 15.63 7.33 -9.49
CA ILE A 79 15.06 6.79 -10.73
C ILE A 79 13.54 6.72 -10.65
N SER A 80 12.98 6.28 -9.52
CA SER A 80 11.53 6.24 -9.29
C SER A 80 10.87 7.62 -9.42
N ARG A 81 11.51 8.68 -8.89
CA ARG A 81 11.03 10.06 -9.06
C ARG A 81 11.02 10.52 -10.51
N GLU A 82 12.05 10.17 -11.29
CA GLU A 82 12.07 10.45 -12.72
C GLU A 82 11.02 9.63 -13.48
N ALA A 83 10.87 8.34 -13.17
CA ALA A 83 9.84 7.48 -13.77
C ALA A 83 8.44 8.04 -13.55
N ASN A 84 8.17 8.58 -12.36
CA ASN A 84 6.92 9.28 -12.05
C ASN A 84 6.75 10.57 -12.86
N PHE A 85 7.81 11.38 -13.03
CA PHE A 85 7.75 12.58 -13.88
C PHE A 85 7.42 12.23 -15.34
N TYR A 86 8.04 11.19 -15.88
CA TYR A 86 7.79 10.72 -17.25
C TYR A 86 6.51 9.88 -17.40
N LEU A 87 5.79 9.64 -16.29
CA LEU A 87 4.55 8.85 -16.22
C LEU A 87 4.74 7.42 -16.76
N LEU A 88 5.83 6.75 -16.38
CA LEU A 88 6.17 5.39 -16.82
C LEU A 88 5.83 4.36 -15.73
N GLU A 89 4.58 3.90 -15.73
CA GLU A 89 4.04 2.99 -14.70
C GLU A 89 4.88 1.72 -14.51
N GLY A 90 5.21 1.00 -15.59
CA GLY A 90 6.00 -0.22 -15.48
C GLY A 90 7.40 -0.02 -14.89
N LEU A 91 8.02 1.16 -15.08
CA LEU A 91 9.32 1.46 -14.45
C LEU A 91 9.16 1.83 -12.98
N MET A 92 8.06 2.50 -12.60
CA MET A 92 7.73 2.73 -11.21
C MET A 92 7.55 1.41 -10.47
N GLU A 93 6.85 0.43 -11.07
CA GLU A 93 6.71 -0.92 -10.51
C GLU A 93 8.05 -1.63 -10.34
N LEU A 94 8.93 -1.59 -11.33
CA LEU A 94 10.28 -2.16 -11.20
C LEU A 94 11.08 -1.51 -10.07
N CYS A 95 10.99 -0.18 -9.94
CA CYS A 95 11.65 0.55 -8.85
C CYS A 95 11.08 0.19 -7.49
N SER A 96 9.76 0.11 -7.35
CA SER A 96 9.09 -0.36 -6.14
C SER A 96 9.59 -1.75 -5.78
N ARG A 97 9.53 -2.71 -6.71
CA ARG A 97 10.01 -4.09 -6.51
C ARG A 97 11.46 -4.19 -6.05
N LYS A 98 12.34 -3.29 -6.52
CA LYS A 98 13.76 -3.23 -6.14
C LYS A 98 13.97 -2.50 -4.80
N LEU A 99 13.10 -1.56 -4.44
CA LEU A 99 13.13 -0.79 -3.19
C LEU A 99 12.38 -1.46 -2.03
N GLU A 100 11.55 -2.43 -2.34
CA GLU A 100 10.84 -3.26 -1.39
C GLU A 100 11.81 -4.25 -0.69
N VAL A 101 11.78 -4.60 0.60
CA VAL A 101 10.77 -4.51 1.68
C VAL A 101 9.33 -4.43 1.16
N PRO A 102 8.62 -5.56 1.12
CA PRO A 102 7.73 -6.08 0.07
C PRO A 102 6.68 -5.09 -0.46
N GLU A 103 6.21 -5.35 -1.69
CA GLU A 103 5.05 -4.82 -2.43
C GLU A 103 3.93 -4.31 -1.53
N PRO A 104 2.97 -3.48 -2.02
CA PRO A 104 1.69 -3.39 -1.34
C PRO A 104 1.23 -4.83 -1.08
N GLU A 105 1.40 -5.29 0.17
CA GLU A 105 1.17 -6.67 0.53
C GLU A 105 -0.33 -6.80 0.41
N SER A 106 -0.76 -7.24 -0.76
CA SER A 106 -1.81 -8.21 -0.92
C SER A 106 -3.01 -7.92 -0.03
N ILE A 107 -4.06 -7.44 -0.67
CA ILE A 107 -5.45 -7.64 -0.25
C ILE A 107 -5.69 -9.10 0.27
N SER A 108 -4.79 -10.05 -0.04
CA SER A 108 -4.61 -11.41 0.50
C SER A 108 -4.27 -11.61 2.00
N LYS A 109 -4.00 -10.58 2.83
CA LYS A 109 -3.84 -10.76 4.31
C LYS A 109 -5.13 -10.59 5.10
N MET A 110 -6.11 -9.86 4.59
CA MET A 110 -7.36 -9.67 5.29
C MET A 110 -8.24 -10.91 5.16
N LYS A 111 -8.43 -11.62 6.28
CA LYS A 111 -9.31 -12.77 6.36
C LYS A 111 -10.71 -12.30 6.73
N PHE A 112 -11.66 -12.46 5.84
CA PHE A 112 -13.06 -12.13 6.11
C PHE A 112 -13.83 -13.38 6.52
N LEU A 113 -14.61 -13.25 7.58
CA LEU A 113 -15.55 -14.26 8.06
C LEU A 113 -16.94 -13.86 7.60
N GLU A 114 -17.60 -14.76 6.86
CA GLU A 114 -18.94 -14.48 6.30
C GLU A 114 -20.05 -14.95 7.25
N THR A 115 -19.78 -15.96 8.07
CA THR A 115 -20.75 -16.62 8.95
C THR A 115 -20.22 -16.83 10.36
N ASP A 116 -21.12 -17.00 11.32
CA ASP A 116 -20.77 -17.36 12.71
C ASP A 116 -20.06 -18.72 12.79
N ASP A 117 -20.39 -19.64 11.88
CA ASP A 117 -19.70 -20.92 11.75
C ASP A 117 -18.23 -20.73 11.37
N ASP A 118 -17.92 -19.77 10.49
CA ASP A 118 -16.53 -19.47 10.12
C ASP A 118 -15.76 -18.89 11.30
N ALA A 119 -16.39 -18.01 12.08
CA ALA A 119 -15.82 -17.47 13.31
C ALA A 119 -15.54 -18.58 14.33
N LEU A 120 -16.50 -19.48 14.55
CA LEU A 120 -16.32 -20.63 15.45
C LEU A 120 -15.17 -21.54 14.98
N ARG A 121 -15.08 -21.84 13.68
CA ARG A 121 -13.97 -22.63 13.13
C ARG A 121 -12.63 -21.93 13.33
N ALA A 122 -12.56 -20.63 13.08
CA ALA A 122 -11.35 -19.85 13.29
C ALA A 122 -10.89 -19.91 14.75
N ILE A 123 -11.82 -19.75 15.71
CA ILE A 123 -11.52 -19.77 17.16
C ILE A 123 -11.09 -21.16 17.65
N VAL A 124 -11.74 -22.22 17.18
CA VAL A 124 -11.55 -23.58 17.70
C VAL A 124 -10.30 -24.24 17.10
N TYR A 125 -10.04 -24.06 15.81
CA TYR A 125 -9.00 -24.82 15.10
C TYR A 125 -7.65 -24.11 15.02
N THR A 126 -7.56 -22.83 15.38
CA THR A 126 -6.28 -22.14 15.34
C THR A 126 -5.44 -22.45 16.58
N GLU A 127 -4.12 -22.45 16.39
CA GLU A 127 -3.17 -22.51 17.51
C GLU A 127 -2.79 -21.12 18.05
N LYS A 128 -2.89 -20.10 17.20
CA LYS A 128 -2.61 -18.71 17.58
C LYS A 128 -3.82 -18.08 18.27
N PRO A 129 -3.63 -17.06 19.12
CA PRO A 129 -4.76 -16.21 19.53
C PRO A 129 -5.47 -15.59 18.32
N VAL A 130 -6.80 -15.61 18.29
CA VAL A 130 -7.62 -15.00 17.23
C VAL A 130 -8.00 -13.58 17.63
N LEU A 131 -7.84 -12.62 16.72
CA LEU A 131 -8.36 -11.27 16.83
C LEU A 131 -9.40 -11.05 15.74
N ILE A 132 -10.65 -10.79 16.10
CA ILE A 132 -11.74 -10.51 15.14
C ILE A 132 -12.13 -9.05 15.26
N PHE A 133 -12.09 -8.30 14.17
CA PHE A 133 -12.68 -6.96 14.05
C PHE A 133 -14.09 -7.04 13.48
N TYR A 134 -15.05 -6.46 14.20
CA TYR A 134 -16.42 -6.30 13.73
C TYR A 134 -16.61 -4.89 13.20
N TYR A 135 -17.12 -4.77 11.98
CA TYR A 135 -17.40 -3.50 11.33
C TYR A 135 -18.83 -3.45 10.81
N SER A 136 -19.41 -2.25 10.72
CA SER A 136 -20.71 -2.01 10.10
C SER A 136 -20.56 -1.26 8.77
N ILE A 137 -21.58 -1.36 7.93
CA ILE A 137 -21.66 -0.62 6.66
C ILE A 137 -22.84 0.34 6.76
N ASP A 138 -22.59 1.62 6.48
CA ASP A 138 -23.65 2.62 6.45
C ASP A 138 -24.34 2.67 5.09
N TYR A 139 -25.51 2.02 5.01
CA TYR A 139 -26.38 2.04 3.84
C TYR A 139 -27.34 3.24 3.80
N ALA A 140 -27.36 4.09 4.83
CA ALA A 140 -28.27 5.25 4.86
C ALA A 140 -27.83 6.36 3.89
N VAL A 141 -26.54 6.43 3.55
CA VAL A 141 -25.97 7.51 2.74
C VAL A 141 -25.30 6.98 1.46
N THR A 142 -24.35 6.04 1.55
CA THR A 142 -23.52 5.64 0.38
C THR A 142 -23.07 4.18 0.33
N GLY A 143 -23.42 3.33 1.31
CA GLY A 143 -22.88 1.97 1.41
C GLY A 143 -21.41 1.96 1.85
N THR A 144 -21.00 2.97 2.62
CA THR A 144 -19.61 3.18 3.04
C THR A 144 -19.30 2.47 4.35
N VAL A 145 -18.09 1.96 4.48
CA VAL A 145 -17.52 1.56 5.77
C VAL A 145 -16.88 2.80 6.41
N SER A 146 -17.37 3.22 7.57
CA SER A 146 -16.68 4.22 8.40
C SER A 146 -15.50 3.54 9.09
N PHE A 147 -14.35 4.19 9.16
CA PHE A 147 -13.21 3.69 9.94
C PHE A 147 -13.12 4.44 11.27
N PRO A 148 -12.66 3.81 12.37
CA PRO A 148 -12.53 4.47 13.65
C PRO A 148 -11.63 5.72 13.56
N TRP A 149 -12.06 6.82 14.15
CA TRP A 149 -11.25 8.03 14.26
C TRP A 149 -10.27 7.94 15.43
N ASP A 150 -9.01 8.26 15.19
CA ASP A 150 -7.97 8.32 16.22
C ASP A 150 -7.77 9.77 16.68
N ASN A 151 -8.26 10.09 17.88
CA ASN A 151 -8.13 11.42 18.46
C ASN A 151 -6.68 11.79 18.79
N ASP A 152 -5.79 10.80 18.98
CA ASP A 152 -4.40 11.08 19.33
C ASP A 152 -3.61 11.60 18.13
N ASN A 153 -3.94 11.14 16.92
CA ASN A 153 -3.21 11.44 15.69
C ASN A 153 -4.01 12.26 14.67
N ASP A 154 -5.25 12.61 14.99
CA ASP A 154 -6.17 13.42 14.17
C ASP A 154 -6.39 12.87 12.75
N HIS A 155 -6.51 11.54 12.65
CA HIS A 155 -6.82 10.84 11.40
C HIS A 155 -7.57 9.52 11.67
N CYS A 156 -8.18 8.94 10.62
CA CYS A 156 -8.74 7.58 10.72
C CYS A 156 -7.64 6.55 11.01
N VAL A 157 -7.97 5.52 11.79
CA VAL A 157 -7.03 4.44 12.12
C VAL A 157 -6.55 3.75 10.84
N ASP A 158 -5.23 3.65 10.71
CA ASP A 158 -4.59 2.89 9.63
C ASP A 158 -4.62 1.39 9.98
N ILE A 159 -5.60 0.70 9.42
CA ILE A 159 -5.79 -0.74 9.61
C ILE A 159 -4.57 -1.53 9.13
N PHE A 160 -3.89 -1.12 8.06
CA PHE A 160 -2.71 -1.83 7.56
C PHE A 160 -1.54 -1.75 8.55
N LYS A 161 -1.31 -0.55 9.09
CA LYS A 161 -0.31 -0.36 10.14
C LYS A 161 -0.62 -1.19 11.38
N LEU A 162 -1.90 -1.31 11.74
CA LEU A 162 -2.36 -2.14 12.84
C LEU A 162 -2.13 -3.62 12.56
N LEU A 163 -2.56 -4.12 11.39
CA LEU A 163 -2.38 -5.51 10.98
C LEU A 163 -0.91 -5.92 11.04
N LYS A 164 -0.04 -5.12 10.42
CA LYS A 164 1.40 -5.37 10.40
C LYS A 164 2.02 -5.42 11.79
N LYS A 165 1.46 -4.68 12.75
CA LYS A 165 1.95 -4.64 14.13
C LYS A 165 1.62 -5.89 14.94
N TYR A 166 0.51 -6.58 14.61
CA TYR A 166 -0.05 -7.65 15.45
C TYR A 166 -0.20 -8.99 14.72
N GLU A 167 0.11 -9.07 13.43
CA GLU A 167 -0.02 -10.29 12.62
C GLU A 167 0.90 -11.45 13.05
N THR A 168 1.98 -11.13 13.76
CA THR A 168 2.88 -12.16 14.30
C THR A 168 2.26 -12.86 15.51
N GLU A 169 1.62 -12.08 16.38
CA GLU A 169 1.03 -12.51 17.65
C GLU A 169 -0.37 -13.11 17.49
N PHE A 170 -1.17 -12.55 16.59
CA PHE A 170 -2.58 -12.90 16.41
C PHE A 170 -2.86 -13.43 15.01
N ASP A 171 -3.82 -14.33 14.91
CA ASP A 171 -4.52 -14.62 13.67
C ASP A 171 -5.68 -13.62 13.52
N ILE A 172 -5.57 -12.68 12.57
CA ILE A 172 -6.47 -11.52 12.48
C ILE A 172 -7.53 -11.74 11.41
N HIS A 173 -8.78 -11.51 11.77
CA HIS A 173 -9.97 -11.67 10.93
C HIS A 173 -10.89 -10.46 11.02
N PHE A 174 -11.76 -10.30 10.02
CA PHE A 174 -12.76 -9.24 9.92
C PHE A 174 -14.12 -9.88 9.68
N GLN A 175 -15.13 -9.43 10.40
CA GLN A 175 -16.50 -9.90 10.22
C GLN A 175 -17.44 -8.71 10.17
N LYS A 176 -18.44 -8.76 9.29
CA LYS A 176 -19.50 -7.76 9.29
C LYS A 176 -20.36 -7.98 10.54
N GLY A 177 -20.44 -6.97 11.40
CA GLY A 177 -21.30 -6.99 12.59
C GLY A 177 -22.74 -6.59 12.28
N GLU A 178 -23.63 -6.83 13.25
CA GLU A 178 -24.98 -6.29 13.22
C GLU A 178 -24.93 -4.75 13.39
N ARG A 179 -25.77 -4.04 12.65
CA ARG A 179 -25.85 -2.58 12.74
C ARG A 179 -26.64 -2.21 13.98
N ASP A 180 -26.02 -1.47 14.89
CA ASP A 180 -26.73 -0.69 15.88
C ASP A 180 -27.25 0.62 15.22
N PRO A 181 -28.57 0.84 15.13
CA PRO A 181 -29.12 2.07 14.54
C PRO A 181 -28.76 3.35 15.32
N GLU A 182 -28.36 3.23 16.59
CA GLU A 182 -28.05 4.35 17.47
C GLU A 182 -26.54 4.69 17.53
N ASP A 183 -25.67 3.85 16.94
CA ASP A 183 -24.20 4.00 16.98
C ASP A 183 -23.59 4.01 15.57
N ASN A 184 -23.18 5.20 15.10
CA ASN A 184 -22.64 5.41 13.75
C ASN A 184 -21.20 4.91 13.56
N ASP A 185 -20.46 4.62 14.64
CA ASP A 185 -19.05 4.21 14.62
C ASP A 185 -18.88 2.80 15.20
N HIS A 186 -19.75 1.85 14.81
CA HIS A 186 -19.82 0.51 15.40
C HIS A 186 -18.66 -0.40 14.98
N TRP A 187 -17.45 -0.06 15.44
CA TRP A 187 -16.29 -0.93 15.40
C TRP A 187 -16.06 -1.55 16.76
N MET A 188 -15.98 -2.87 16.78
CA MET A 188 -15.65 -3.66 17.96
C MET A 188 -14.54 -4.64 17.63
N PHE A 189 -13.87 -5.15 18.65
CA PHE A 189 -12.96 -6.26 18.47
C PHE A 189 -13.08 -7.28 19.59
N CYS A 190 -12.87 -8.54 19.24
CA CYS A 190 -12.82 -9.64 20.18
C CYS A 190 -11.49 -10.38 20.04
N ILE A 191 -10.93 -10.82 21.17
CA ILE A 191 -9.73 -11.67 21.21
C ILE A 191 -10.09 -13.00 21.83
N TYR A 192 -9.74 -14.09 21.16
CA TYR A 192 -9.95 -15.45 21.64
C TYR A 192 -8.63 -16.21 21.73
N TYR A 193 -8.52 -17.09 22.72
CA TYR A 193 -7.43 -18.04 22.82
C TYR A 193 -7.91 -19.33 23.50
N LYS A 194 -7.70 -20.49 22.85
CA LYS A 194 -8.08 -21.82 23.36
C LYS A 194 -9.54 -21.87 23.89
N ASN A 195 -10.49 -21.44 23.04
CA ASN A 195 -11.94 -21.42 23.34
C ASN A 195 -12.35 -20.49 24.50
N ARG A 196 -11.54 -19.48 24.84
CA ARG A 196 -11.87 -18.45 25.84
C ARG A 196 -11.88 -17.08 25.20
N THR A 197 -12.82 -16.23 25.63
CA THR A 197 -12.81 -14.80 25.34
C THR A 197 -11.81 -14.11 26.26
N ILE A 198 -10.83 -13.43 25.67
CA ILE A 198 -9.80 -12.63 26.34
C ILE A 198 -10.20 -11.16 26.38
N ALA A 199 -10.83 -10.67 25.30
CA ALA A 199 -11.36 -9.32 25.19
C ALA A 199 -12.61 -9.32 24.32
N ASP A 200 -13.54 -8.42 24.65
CA ASP A 200 -14.75 -8.08 23.91
C ASP A 200 -15.03 -6.60 24.20
N GLU A 201 -14.55 -5.73 23.33
CA GLU A 201 -14.46 -4.29 23.60
C GLU A 201 -14.80 -3.47 22.34
N LYS A 202 -15.34 -2.26 22.56
CA LYS A 202 -15.44 -1.26 21.48
C LYS A 202 -14.06 -0.77 21.06
N PHE A 203 -13.89 -0.49 19.77
CA PHE A 203 -12.64 0.08 19.27
C PHE A 203 -12.45 1.49 19.87
N PRO A 204 -11.37 1.75 20.62
CA PRO A 204 -11.19 3.03 21.28
C PRO A 204 -10.80 4.11 20.27
N LYS A 205 -11.26 5.36 20.48
CA LYS A 205 -10.89 6.53 19.67
C LYS A 205 -9.46 7.05 19.95
N SER A 206 -8.55 6.17 20.33
CA SER A 206 -7.15 6.46 20.68
C SER A 206 -6.31 5.21 20.38
N SER A 207 -5.39 5.32 19.42
CA SER A 207 -4.51 4.19 19.07
C SER A 207 -3.59 3.80 20.22
N ARG A 208 -3.17 4.77 21.06
CA ARG A 208 -2.39 4.46 22.26
C ARG A 208 -3.19 3.63 23.26
N ARG A 209 -4.49 3.93 23.41
CA ARG A 209 -5.38 3.15 24.27
C ARG A 209 -5.60 1.75 23.71
N PHE A 210 -5.82 1.62 22.40
CA PHE A 210 -5.90 0.32 21.72
C PHE A 210 -4.64 -0.52 21.99
N ASP A 211 -3.46 0.06 21.75
CA ASP A 211 -2.18 -0.60 21.99
C ASP A 211 -2.03 -1.10 23.43
N THR A 212 -2.48 -0.29 24.39
CA THR A 212 -2.43 -0.63 25.82
C THR A 212 -3.30 -1.86 26.12
N ILE A 213 -4.51 -1.93 25.56
CA ILE A 213 -5.41 -3.07 25.71
C ILE A 213 -4.78 -4.32 25.08
N MET A 214 -4.25 -4.20 23.86
CA MET A 214 -3.59 -5.31 23.17
C MET A 214 -2.44 -5.90 23.98
N GLN A 215 -1.58 -5.07 24.57
CA GLN A 215 -0.46 -5.54 25.39
C GLN A 215 -0.92 -6.23 26.69
N GLN A 216 -2.02 -5.77 27.29
CA GLN A 216 -2.63 -6.44 28.45
C GLN A 216 -3.15 -7.83 28.06
N CYS A 217 -3.85 -7.95 26.93
CA CYS A 217 -4.35 -9.22 26.42
C CYS A 217 -3.22 -10.21 26.10
N ILE A 218 -2.15 -9.74 25.45
CA ILE A 218 -0.93 -10.55 25.21
C ILE A 218 -0.38 -11.06 26.55
N GLY A 219 -0.26 -10.20 27.56
CA GLY A 219 0.22 -10.59 28.89
C GLY A 219 -0.66 -11.67 29.56
N ILE A 220 -1.98 -11.61 29.38
CA ILE A 220 -2.92 -12.63 29.87
C ILE A 220 -2.69 -13.96 29.14
N ILE A 221 -2.60 -13.93 27.81
CA ILE A 221 -2.37 -15.13 26.98
C ILE A 221 -1.04 -15.81 27.33
N GLU A 222 0.04 -15.04 27.51
CA GLU A 222 1.34 -15.58 27.87
C GLU A 222 1.35 -16.24 29.26
N ARG A 223 0.53 -15.75 30.20
CA ARG A 223 0.34 -16.44 31.49
C ARG A 223 -0.35 -17.78 31.31
N TYR A 224 -1.38 -17.85 30.46
CA TYR A 224 -2.06 -19.12 30.16
C TYR A 224 -1.13 -20.13 29.50
N LYS A 225 -0.34 -19.71 28.50
CA LYS A 225 0.67 -20.57 27.86
C LYS A 225 1.65 -21.19 28.86
N ARG A 226 2.06 -20.42 29.88
CA ARG A 226 2.97 -20.91 30.93
C ARG A 226 2.29 -21.89 31.88
N SER A 227 1.02 -21.70 32.20
CA SER A 227 0.28 -22.63 33.08
C SER A 227 -0.03 -23.98 32.41
N GLU A 228 -0.06 -24.05 31.09
CA GLU A 228 -0.28 -25.31 30.35
C GLU A 228 1.01 -26.14 30.18
N ASN A 229 2.17 -25.51 30.26
CA ASN A 229 3.49 -26.16 30.10
C ASN A 229 4.10 -26.64 31.43
N ASN A 230 3.41 -26.42 32.56
CA ASN A 230 3.78 -26.88 33.89
C ASN A 230 2.83 -27.98 34.35
#